data_AF-A0A836LGB4-F1
#
_entry.id   AF-A0A836LGB4-F1
#
_cell.length_a   1.000
_cell.length_b   1.000
_cell.length_c   1.000
_cell.angle_alpha   90.00
_cell.angle_beta   90.00
_cell.angle_gamma   90.00
#
_symmetry.space_group_name_H-M   'P 1'
#
loop_
_entity.id
_entity.type
_entity.pdbx_description
1 polymer ?
#
loop_
_entity_poly.entity_id
_entity_poly.type
_entity_poly.pdbx_seq_one_letter_code
_entity_poly.pdbx_strand_id
1 'polypeptide(L)'
;MAEADGEEDVRLMSREERIASYRELVEGLDDILASHDADGDNDGEDAEQIAALVEEVEAQLRTLAQLLNDEETIQVTAGLMKKVEKSPETGEVVTTIVYPPPSASSTASSSTTRLCPAPYEVLFDERDWYPCVITGIVPPAKDVDRVQYKAWILGHNVEEIVYSEALRPWQPNASTSDIQGGVSCHVIDPQTGRYVEGVVDRLTLQETVLVKVPTAAPTSTAASASPSTTTTTIVTVPLSHVRVGKFYSQLRHRPKTEEERAARRAEQARLKRERAAQQRQLATNKVAKDADDWQALIGDMMGINSGGGGKKHKRRRIQ
;
A
#
# COMPACT_ATOMS: atom_id res chain seq x y z
N MET A 1 -11.13 0.45 37.45
CA MET A 1 -12.11 1.54 37.22
C MET A 1 -11.61 2.61 36.25
N ALA A 2 -10.32 2.68 35.90
CA ALA A 2 -9.81 3.62 34.89
C ALA A 2 -9.87 3.08 33.44
N GLU A 3 -9.98 1.76 33.23
CA GLU A 3 -10.03 1.16 31.89
C GLU A 3 -11.32 1.47 31.11
N ALA A 4 -12.43 1.74 31.81
CA ALA A 4 -13.72 2.02 31.16
C ALA A 4 -13.78 3.41 30.51
N ASP A 5 -13.10 4.41 31.07
CA ASP A 5 -13.08 5.78 30.52
C ASP A 5 -12.29 5.84 29.20
N GLY A 6 -11.19 5.10 29.09
CA GLY A 6 -10.37 5.05 27.87
C GLY A 6 -11.07 4.33 26.71
N GLU A 7 -11.81 3.25 26.98
CA GLU A 7 -12.57 2.54 25.95
C GLU A 7 -13.77 3.34 25.41
N GLU A 8 -14.45 4.10 26.27
CA GLU A 8 -15.54 4.98 25.85
C GLU A 8 -15.03 6.14 24.99
N ASP A 9 -13.88 6.72 25.32
CA ASP A 9 -13.27 7.80 24.53
C ASP A 9 -12.87 7.33 23.12
N VAL A 10 -12.28 6.13 23.01
CA VAL A 10 -11.91 5.55 21.71
C VAL A 10 -13.13 5.26 20.82
N ARG A 11 -14.29 4.93 21.40
CA ARG A 11 -15.54 4.73 20.64
C ARG A 11 -16.15 6.03 20.11
N LEU A 12 -15.84 7.16 20.73
CA LEU A 12 -16.30 8.48 20.29
C LEU A 12 -15.42 9.07 19.18
N MET A 13 -14.21 8.53 19.00
CA MET A 13 -13.29 8.92 17.93
C MET A 13 -13.86 8.59 16.54
N SER A 14 -13.68 9.50 15.59
CA SER A 14 -13.95 9.23 14.18
C SER A 14 -13.08 8.07 13.68
N ARG A 15 -13.51 7.46 12.57
CA ARG A 15 -12.78 6.34 11.97
C ARG A 15 -11.38 6.76 11.54
N GLU A 16 -11.24 7.96 10.99
CA GLU A 16 -9.96 8.53 10.57
C GLU A 16 -9.01 8.73 11.77
N GLU A 17 -9.53 9.23 12.89
CA GLU A 17 -8.75 9.42 14.12
C GLU A 17 -8.30 8.07 14.70
N ARG A 18 -9.16 7.05 14.68
CA ARG A 18 -8.78 5.69 15.10
C ARG A 18 -7.71 5.09 14.20
N ILE A 19 -7.77 5.31 12.89
CA ILE A 19 -6.70 4.87 11.97
C ILE A 19 -5.39 5.59 12.27
N ALA A 20 -5.43 6.90 12.52
CA ALA A 20 -4.24 7.68 12.86
C ALA A 20 -3.61 7.20 14.18
N SER A 21 -4.42 7.07 15.23
CA SER A 21 -4.01 6.57 16.54
C SER A 21 -3.45 5.14 16.46
N TYR A 22 -4.10 4.25 15.72
CA TYR A 22 -3.60 2.89 15.48
C TYR A 22 -2.20 2.91 14.83
N ARG A 23 -1.99 3.74 13.80
CA ARG A 23 -0.69 3.83 13.12
C ARG A 23 0.40 4.37 14.04
N GLU A 24 0.08 5.38 14.84
CA GLU A 24 0.99 5.95 15.83
C GLU A 24 1.39 4.92 16.89
N LEU A 25 0.43 4.16 17.41
CA LEU A 25 0.70 3.09 18.39
C LEU A 25 1.52 1.94 17.79
N VAL A 26 1.27 1.55 16.53
CA VAL A 26 2.10 0.54 15.83
C VAL A 26 3.54 1.05 15.69
N GLU A 27 3.74 2.30 15.29
CA GLU A 27 5.07 2.90 15.16
C GLU A 27 5.79 2.99 16.52
N GLY A 28 5.07 3.40 17.57
CA GLY A 28 5.57 3.47 18.94
C GLY A 28 5.94 2.10 19.50
N LEU A 29 5.14 1.07 19.25
CA LEU A 29 5.47 -0.31 19.63
C LEU A 29 6.75 -0.78 18.93
N ASP A 30 6.87 -0.51 17.63
CA ASP A 30 8.10 -0.82 16.87
C ASP A 30 9.32 -0.06 17.42
N ASP A 31 9.17 1.18 17.89
CA ASP A 31 10.23 1.95 18.55
C ASP A 31 10.65 1.32 19.88
N ILE A 32 9.69 0.97 20.74
CA ILE A 32 9.93 0.33 22.04
C ILE A 32 10.70 -0.98 21.83
N LEU A 33 10.22 -1.85 20.93
CA LEU A 33 10.86 -3.13 20.62
C LEU A 33 12.24 -2.96 19.99
N ALA A 34 12.42 -2.00 19.08
CA ALA A 34 13.73 -1.73 18.47
C ALA A 34 14.76 -1.23 19.49
N SER A 35 14.31 -0.55 20.54
CA SER A 35 15.17 -0.11 21.62
C SER A 35 15.54 -1.27 22.56
N HIS A 36 14.67 -2.24 22.79
CA HIS A 36 14.92 -3.30 23.78
C HIS A 36 15.82 -4.45 23.27
N ASP A 37 15.73 -4.81 21.98
CA ASP A 37 16.43 -5.97 21.40
C ASP A 37 17.97 -5.82 21.26
N ALA A 38 18.56 -4.68 21.63
CA ALA A 38 19.96 -4.37 21.33
C ALA A 38 20.98 -4.87 22.38
N ASP A 39 20.57 -5.11 23.63
CA ASP A 39 21.51 -5.38 24.73
C ASP A 39 20.97 -6.52 25.62
N GLY A 40 21.55 -7.72 25.47
CA GLY A 40 21.22 -8.91 26.27
C GLY A 40 21.68 -8.86 27.73
N ASP A 41 21.88 -7.66 28.30
CA ASP A 41 22.44 -7.42 29.63
C ASP A 41 21.72 -6.25 30.34
N ASN A 42 20.41 -6.09 30.18
CA ASN A 42 19.65 -5.12 30.99
C ASN A 42 19.03 -5.84 32.20
N ASP A 43 19.43 -5.41 33.39
CA ASP A 43 19.00 -5.94 34.69
C ASP A 43 17.45 -5.98 34.77
N GLY A 44 16.90 -7.07 35.33
CA GLY A 44 15.51 -7.50 35.14
C GLY A 44 14.39 -6.49 35.49
N GLU A 45 14.66 -5.39 36.18
CA GLU A 45 13.67 -4.36 36.51
C GLU A 45 13.27 -3.50 35.30
N ASP A 46 14.19 -3.23 34.37
CA ASP A 46 13.89 -2.48 33.14
C ASP A 46 13.10 -3.34 32.13
N ALA A 47 13.39 -4.64 32.11
CA ALA A 47 12.70 -5.59 31.22
C ALA A 47 11.23 -5.78 31.62
N GLU A 48 10.92 -5.84 32.91
CA GLU A 48 9.53 -5.92 33.41
C GLU A 48 8.74 -4.65 33.09
N GLN A 49 9.34 -3.47 33.23
CA GLN A 49 8.69 -2.20 32.89
C GLN A 49 8.40 -2.09 31.38
N ILE A 50 9.34 -2.53 30.54
CA ILE A 50 9.17 -2.52 29.08
C ILE A 50 8.13 -3.54 28.65
N ALA A 51 8.10 -4.73 29.27
CA ALA A 51 7.07 -5.73 29.02
C ALA A 51 5.67 -5.21 29.39
N ALA A 52 5.53 -4.52 30.53
CA ALA A 52 4.27 -3.90 30.94
C ALA A 52 3.82 -2.81 29.95
N LEU A 53 4.74 -1.98 29.46
CA LEU A 53 4.44 -0.96 28.46
C LEU A 53 4.01 -1.57 27.12
N VAL A 54 4.70 -2.63 26.68
CA VAL A 54 4.32 -3.38 25.47
C VAL A 54 2.92 -3.96 25.61
N GLU A 55 2.60 -4.57 26.76
CA GLU A 55 1.27 -5.14 27.01
C GLU A 55 0.17 -4.06 26.99
N GLU A 56 0.43 -2.88 27.55
CA GLU A 56 -0.50 -1.73 27.52
C GLU A 56 -0.74 -1.25 26.09
N VAL A 57 0.31 -1.05 25.31
CA VAL A 57 0.20 -0.62 23.90
C VAL A 57 -0.51 -1.68 23.06
N GLU A 58 -0.19 -2.96 23.26
CA GLU A 58 -0.89 -4.06 22.58
C GLU A 58 -2.37 -4.12 22.97
N ALA A 59 -2.72 -3.86 24.24
CA ALA A 59 -4.13 -3.80 24.66
C ALA A 59 -4.90 -2.70 23.95
N GLN A 60 -4.33 -1.50 23.84
CA GLN A 60 -4.92 -0.41 23.08
C GLN A 60 -5.04 -0.74 21.59
N LEU A 61 -3.99 -1.35 21.01
CA LEU A 61 -3.99 -1.79 19.61
C LEU A 61 -5.07 -2.85 19.33
N ARG A 62 -5.29 -3.82 20.23
CA ARG A 62 -6.38 -4.80 20.10
C ARG A 62 -7.73 -4.12 20.06
N THR A 63 -7.99 -3.19 20.98
CA THR A 63 -9.26 -2.46 21.03
C THR A 63 -9.49 -1.65 19.75
N LEU A 64 -8.47 -0.91 19.28
CA LEU A 64 -8.56 -0.15 18.04
C LEU A 64 -8.72 -1.04 16.81
N ALA A 65 -7.94 -2.11 16.71
CA ALA A 65 -8.02 -3.07 15.60
C ALA A 65 -9.41 -3.71 15.54
N GLN A 66 -9.96 -4.13 16.68
CA GLN A 66 -11.29 -4.70 16.76
C GLN A 66 -12.37 -3.71 16.29
N LEU A 67 -12.37 -2.48 16.84
CA LEU A 67 -13.34 -1.46 16.45
C LEU A 67 -13.25 -1.10 14.97
N LEU A 68 -12.02 -1.01 14.43
CA LEU A 68 -11.81 -0.74 13.01
C LEU A 68 -12.29 -1.90 12.14
N ASN A 69 -12.01 -3.14 12.54
CA ASN A 69 -12.43 -4.34 11.82
C ASN A 69 -13.97 -4.53 11.84
N ASP A 70 -14.62 -4.21 12.96
CA ASP A 70 -16.08 -4.30 13.11
C ASP A 70 -16.83 -3.27 12.23
N GLU A 71 -16.18 -2.14 11.92
CA GLU A 71 -16.71 -1.11 11.03
C GLU A 71 -16.48 -1.38 9.55
N GLU A 72 -15.72 -2.41 9.20
CA GLU A 72 -15.41 -2.70 7.81
C GLU A 72 -16.63 -3.24 7.06
N THR A 73 -16.99 -2.54 5.97
CA THR A 73 -18.16 -2.89 5.13
C THR A 73 -17.78 -3.38 3.74
N ILE A 74 -16.49 -3.46 3.44
CA ILE A 74 -15.98 -3.87 2.12
C ILE A 74 -16.26 -5.36 1.90
N GLN A 75 -16.90 -5.67 0.76
CA GLN A 75 -17.30 -7.02 0.42
C GLN A 75 -16.47 -7.59 -0.73
N VAL A 76 -16.27 -8.92 -0.70
CA VAL A 76 -15.70 -9.66 -1.83
C VAL A 76 -16.64 -9.52 -3.02
N THR A 77 -16.10 -9.17 -4.18
CA THR A 77 -16.90 -8.99 -5.40
C THR A 77 -17.38 -10.35 -5.88
N ALA A 78 -18.70 -10.51 -6.02
CA ALA A 78 -19.30 -11.75 -6.49
C ALA A 78 -19.13 -11.94 -8.01
N GLY A 79 -19.11 -13.20 -8.46
CA GLY A 79 -19.17 -13.54 -9.89
C GLY A 79 -17.90 -13.24 -10.68
N LEU A 80 -16.73 -13.19 -10.04
CA LEU A 80 -15.46 -12.98 -10.73
C LEU A 80 -15.07 -14.20 -11.59
N MET A 81 -14.75 -13.97 -12.86
CA MET A 81 -14.20 -15.00 -13.75
C MET A 81 -12.67 -14.86 -13.83
N LYS A 82 -11.96 -15.87 -13.33
CA LYS A 82 -10.50 -15.97 -13.45
C LYS A 82 -10.14 -16.72 -14.74
N LYS A 83 -9.51 -16.03 -15.68
CA LYS A 83 -8.85 -16.65 -16.85
C LYS A 83 -7.38 -16.84 -16.52
N VAL A 84 -6.89 -18.05 -16.75
CA VAL A 84 -5.49 -18.40 -16.54
C VAL A 84 -4.94 -18.79 -17.91
N GLU A 85 -4.12 -17.92 -18.48
CA GLU A 85 -3.55 -18.11 -19.82
C GLU A 85 -2.04 -18.17 -19.72
N LYS A 86 -1.40 -19.01 -20.55
CA LYS A 86 0.06 -18.99 -20.67
C LYS A 86 0.43 -17.91 -21.67
N SER A 87 1.26 -16.96 -21.24
CA SER A 87 1.82 -15.93 -22.10
C SER A 87 2.53 -16.59 -23.28
N PRO A 88 2.17 -16.27 -24.54
CA PRO A 88 2.85 -16.82 -25.71
C PRO A 88 4.29 -16.32 -25.86
N GLU A 89 4.63 -15.18 -25.25
CA GLU A 89 5.95 -14.56 -25.35
C GLU A 89 6.92 -15.03 -24.25
N THR A 90 6.45 -15.21 -23.02
CA THR A 90 7.29 -15.53 -21.85
C THR A 90 7.06 -16.93 -21.31
N GLY A 91 5.99 -17.63 -21.71
CA GLY A 91 5.60 -18.93 -21.15
C GLY A 91 5.06 -18.87 -19.71
N GLU A 92 5.08 -17.69 -19.08
CA GLU A 92 4.56 -17.45 -17.74
C GLU A 92 3.04 -17.53 -17.70
N VAL A 93 2.51 -18.03 -16.59
CA VAL A 93 1.07 -18.12 -16.35
C VAL A 93 0.55 -16.75 -15.93
N VAL A 94 -0.23 -16.11 -16.80
CA VAL A 94 -0.88 -14.83 -16.53
C VAL A 94 -2.31 -15.10 -16.09
N THR A 95 -2.62 -14.70 -14.85
CA THR A 95 -4.00 -14.69 -14.37
C THR A 95 -4.64 -13.36 -14.73
N THR A 96 -5.85 -13.40 -15.27
CA THR A 96 -6.64 -12.23 -15.66
C THR A 96 -8.03 -12.39 -15.07
N ILE A 97 -8.49 -11.39 -14.32
CA ILE A 97 -9.89 -11.34 -13.91
C ILE A 97 -10.66 -10.56 -14.95
N VAL A 98 -11.61 -11.24 -15.59
CA VAL A 98 -12.55 -10.60 -16.49
C VAL A 98 -13.78 -10.22 -15.69
N TYR A 99 -14.03 -8.92 -15.63
CA TYR A 99 -15.18 -8.35 -14.96
C TYR A 99 -15.81 -7.30 -15.86
N PRO A 100 -17.15 -7.25 -15.97
CA PRO A 100 -18.09 -8.32 -15.58
C PRO A 100 -17.87 -9.59 -16.44
N PRO A 101 -18.21 -10.78 -15.94
CA PRO A 101 -17.98 -12.03 -16.68
C PRO A 101 -18.80 -12.06 -17.99
N PRO A 102 -18.24 -12.53 -19.12
CA PRO A 102 -19.01 -12.75 -20.33
C PRO A 102 -20.07 -13.84 -20.05
N SER A 103 -21.33 -13.55 -20.36
CA SER A 103 -22.43 -14.50 -20.14
C SER A 103 -22.15 -15.82 -20.86
N ALA A 104 -22.06 -16.93 -20.12
CA ALA A 104 -22.18 -18.27 -20.70
C ALA A 104 -23.62 -18.42 -21.26
N SER A 105 -23.75 -18.94 -22.47
CA SER A 105 -24.91 -18.70 -23.34
C SER A 105 -26.26 -19.31 -22.92
N SER A 106 -27.31 -18.65 -23.43
CA SER A 106 -28.53 -19.23 -24.04
C SER A 106 -29.51 -20.05 -23.19
N THR A 107 -30.51 -19.37 -22.64
CA THR A 107 -31.92 -19.75 -22.85
C THR A 107 -32.81 -18.51 -22.78
N ALA A 108 -33.85 -18.50 -23.61
CA ALA A 108 -34.67 -17.34 -23.96
C ALA A 108 -35.15 -16.47 -22.78
N SER A 109 -34.89 -15.17 -22.89
CA SER A 109 -35.81 -14.03 -22.69
C SER A 109 -35.09 -12.81 -22.09
N SER A 110 -34.78 -11.82 -22.93
CA SER A 110 -34.66 -10.40 -22.54
C SER A 110 -33.80 -10.04 -21.29
N SER A 111 -32.66 -10.68 -21.06
CA SER A 111 -31.63 -10.12 -20.17
C SER A 111 -30.46 -9.63 -21.01
N THR A 112 -30.46 -8.32 -21.29
CA THR A 112 -29.21 -7.60 -21.61
C THR A 112 -28.16 -8.02 -20.60
N THR A 113 -26.97 -8.43 -21.06
CA THR A 113 -25.78 -8.62 -20.23
C THR A 113 -25.66 -7.38 -19.35
N ARG A 114 -26.01 -7.47 -18.06
CA ARG A 114 -25.85 -6.36 -17.14
C ARG A 114 -24.36 -6.23 -16.91
N LEU A 115 -23.73 -5.36 -17.71
CA LEU A 115 -22.35 -5.01 -17.53
C LEU A 115 -22.26 -4.24 -16.20
N CYS A 116 -21.81 -4.89 -15.14
CA CYS A 116 -21.67 -4.24 -13.84
C CYS A 116 -20.43 -3.34 -13.83
N PRO A 117 -20.53 -2.10 -13.34
CA PRO A 117 -19.35 -1.25 -13.13
C PRO A 117 -18.45 -1.85 -12.04
N ALA A 118 -17.16 -1.54 -12.10
CA ALA A 118 -16.25 -1.86 -11.01
C ALA A 118 -16.82 -1.29 -9.69
N PRO A 119 -16.92 -2.09 -8.62
CA PRO A 119 -17.52 -1.65 -7.37
C PRO A 119 -16.61 -0.70 -6.58
N TYR A 120 -15.29 -0.84 -6.74
CA TYR A 120 -14.30 -0.11 -5.96
C TYR A 120 -13.22 0.51 -6.84
N GLU A 121 -12.53 1.49 -6.26
CA GLU A 121 -11.22 1.94 -6.71
C GLU A 121 -10.18 1.73 -5.62
N VAL A 122 -8.96 1.43 -6.04
CA VAL A 122 -7.79 1.34 -5.15
C VAL A 122 -6.82 2.47 -5.45
N LEU A 123 -6.35 3.14 -4.40
CA LEU A 123 -5.25 4.09 -4.49
C LEU A 123 -3.96 3.30 -4.63
N PHE A 124 -3.41 3.30 -5.84
CA PHE A 124 -2.15 2.65 -6.14
C PHE A 124 -1.12 3.71 -6.53
N ASP A 125 0.14 3.51 -6.16
CA ASP A 125 1.23 4.46 -6.38
C ASP A 125 1.05 5.85 -5.72
N GLU A 126 0.18 5.95 -4.71
CA GLU A 126 -0.12 7.19 -3.96
C GLU A 126 -0.56 8.38 -4.85
N ARG A 127 -0.98 8.11 -6.09
CA ARG A 127 -1.21 9.14 -7.09
C ARG A 127 -2.59 9.06 -7.72
N ASP A 128 -2.94 7.88 -8.20
CA ASP A 128 -4.12 7.68 -9.02
C ASP A 128 -4.99 6.57 -8.43
N TRP A 129 -6.31 6.77 -8.52
CA TRP A 129 -7.29 5.76 -8.17
C TRP A 129 -7.54 4.86 -9.39
N TYR A 130 -7.46 3.54 -9.18
CA TYR A 130 -7.65 2.55 -10.24
C TYR A 130 -8.89 1.71 -9.99
N PRO A 131 -9.73 1.46 -11.01
CA PRO A 131 -10.89 0.59 -10.86
C PRO A 131 -10.42 -0.82 -10.48
N CYS A 132 -11.02 -1.38 -9.44
CA CYS A 132 -10.65 -2.68 -8.92
C CYS A 132 -11.85 -3.52 -8.48
N VAL A 133 -11.61 -4.81 -8.33
CA VAL A 133 -12.52 -5.76 -7.70
C VAL A 133 -11.84 -6.41 -6.51
N ILE A 134 -12.61 -6.77 -5.49
CA ILE A 134 -12.07 -7.45 -4.30
C ILE A 134 -12.17 -8.95 -4.51
N THR A 135 -11.01 -9.62 -4.59
CA THR A 135 -10.91 -11.06 -4.87
C THR A 135 -10.98 -11.90 -3.60
N GLY A 136 -10.71 -11.29 -2.44
CA GLY A 136 -10.73 -11.95 -1.15
C GLY A 136 -10.43 -11.00 0.00
N ILE A 137 -10.71 -11.49 1.21
CA ILE A 137 -10.38 -10.85 2.48
C ILE A 137 -9.21 -11.62 3.09
N VAL A 138 -8.21 -10.90 3.56
CA VAL A 138 -7.06 -11.46 4.30
C VAL A 138 -7.36 -11.25 5.79
N PRO A 139 -7.62 -12.33 6.54
CA PRO A 139 -7.90 -12.22 7.97
C PRO A 139 -6.64 -11.74 8.72
N PRO A 140 -6.82 -11.02 9.83
CA PRO A 140 -5.71 -10.58 10.65
C PRO A 140 -4.96 -11.79 11.23
N ALA A 141 -3.62 -11.75 11.22
CA ALA A 141 -2.79 -12.85 11.72
C ALA A 141 -2.74 -12.86 13.26
N LYS A 142 -2.77 -11.68 13.86
CA LYS A 142 -2.90 -11.43 15.30
C LYS A 142 -4.14 -10.59 15.58
N ASP A 143 -4.59 -10.60 16.82
CA ASP A 143 -5.67 -9.75 17.33
C ASP A 143 -5.35 -8.24 17.27
N VAL A 144 -4.08 -7.86 17.32
CA VAL A 144 -3.61 -6.48 17.08
C VAL A 144 -3.62 -6.07 15.61
N ASP A 145 -3.78 -7.01 14.68
CA ASP A 145 -3.75 -6.73 13.25
C ASP A 145 -5.14 -6.34 12.72
N ARG A 146 -5.14 -5.45 11.73
CA ARG A 146 -6.33 -5.10 10.96
C ARG A 146 -6.55 -6.04 9.78
N VAL A 147 -7.80 -6.22 9.39
CA VAL A 147 -8.18 -6.95 8.18
C VAL A 147 -7.63 -6.25 6.93
N GLN A 148 -7.21 -7.03 5.94
CA GLN A 148 -6.73 -6.53 4.65
C GLN A 148 -7.56 -7.14 3.51
N TYR A 149 -7.45 -6.54 2.33
CA TYR A 149 -8.22 -6.91 1.15
C TYR A 149 -7.30 -7.20 -0.03
N LYS A 150 -7.61 -8.27 -0.76
CA LYS A 150 -6.97 -8.56 -2.04
C LYS A 150 -7.70 -7.78 -3.13
N ALA A 151 -7.13 -6.66 -3.53
CA ALA A 151 -7.65 -5.80 -4.58
C ALA A 151 -7.01 -6.16 -5.92
N TRP A 152 -7.84 -6.52 -6.90
CA TRP A 152 -7.40 -6.77 -8.27
C TRP A 152 -7.62 -5.52 -9.13
N ILE A 153 -6.54 -4.92 -9.60
CA ILE A 153 -6.54 -3.73 -10.45
C ILE A 153 -6.94 -4.15 -11.86
N LEU A 154 -8.13 -3.70 -12.30
CA LEU A 154 -8.66 -4.01 -13.63
C LEU A 154 -7.82 -3.31 -14.72
N GLY A 155 -7.66 -3.97 -15.87
CA GLY A 155 -6.89 -3.43 -17.00
C GLY A 155 -5.37 -3.63 -16.88
N HIS A 156 -4.83 -3.65 -15.66
CA HIS A 156 -3.41 -3.94 -15.37
C HIS A 156 -3.17 -5.40 -14.96
N ASN A 157 -4.20 -6.11 -14.48
CA ASN A 157 -4.13 -7.51 -14.07
C ASN A 157 -3.13 -7.77 -12.95
N VAL A 158 -3.23 -6.95 -11.92
CA VAL A 158 -2.39 -6.97 -10.72
C VAL A 158 -3.25 -7.19 -9.50
N GLU A 159 -2.83 -8.11 -8.63
CA GLU A 159 -3.40 -8.26 -7.29
C GLU A 159 -2.50 -7.53 -6.26
N GLU A 160 -3.09 -6.66 -5.46
CA GLU A 160 -2.43 -5.95 -4.37
C GLU A 160 -3.18 -6.23 -3.05
N ILE A 161 -2.45 -6.30 -1.93
CA ILE A 161 -3.03 -6.44 -0.61
C ILE A 161 -3.04 -5.07 0.06
N VAL A 162 -4.21 -4.57 0.38
CA VAL A 162 -4.41 -3.21 0.89
C VAL A 162 -5.31 -3.19 2.12
N TYR A 163 -5.15 -2.16 2.95
CA TYR A 163 -6.15 -1.82 3.95
C TYR A 163 -7.27 -0.99 3.32
N SER A 164 -8.39 -0.90 4.02
CA SER A 164 -9.60 -0.19 3.59
C SER A 164 -9.39 1.30 3.29
N GLU A 165 -8.43 1.98 3.93
CA GLU A 165 -8.10 3.38 3.61
C GLU A 165 -7.59 3.60 2.18
N ALA A 166 -7.05 2.57 1.54
CA ALA A 166 -6.61 2.63 0.15
C ALA A 166 -7.73 2.23 -0.82
N LEU A 167 -8.94 1.96 -0.32
CA LEU A 167 -10.11 1.58 -1.09
C LEU A 167 -11.21 2.62 -0.94
N ARG A 168 -11.98 2.81 -2.01
CA ARG A 168 -13.23 3.58 -1.97
C ARG A 168 -14.24 3.02 -2.97
N PRO A 169 -15.54 3.30 -2.80
CA PRO A 169 -16.51 3.03 -3.86
C PRO A 169 -16.10 3.71 -5.16
N TRP A 170 -16.31 3.04 -6.29
CA TRP A 170 -15.97 3.64 -7.59
C TRP A 170 -16.74 4.93 -7.83
N GLN A 171 -16.04 5.93 -8.38
CA GLN A 171 -16.62 7.22 -8.73
C GLN A 171 -16.32 7.53 -10.21
N PRO A 172 -17.26 8.17 -10.93
CA PRO A 172 -17.02 8.61 -12.30
C PRO A 172 -15.99 9.75 -12.32
N ASN A 173 -14.80 9.46 -12.82
CA ASN A 173 -13.68 10.43 -12.86
C ASN A 173 -13.79 11.43 -14.01
N ALA A 174 -14.53 11.07 -15.06
CA ALA A 174 -14.74 11.90 -16.24
C ALA A 174 -16.18 12.41 -16.23
N SER A 175 -16.35 13.70 -16.50
CA SER A 175 -17.68 14.25 -16.73
C SER A 175 -18.25 13.62 -18.01
N THR A 176 -19.58 13.46 -18.09
CA THR A 176 -20.21 12.95 -19.33
C THR A 176 -19.91 13.83 -20.55
N SER A 177 -19.51 15.08 -20.33
CA SER A 177 -18.98 16.01 -21.34
C SER A 177 -17.61 15.61 -21.90
N ASP A 178 -16.78 14.89 -21.15
CA ASP A 178 -15.43 14.45 -21.58
C ASP A 178 -15.50 13.17 -22.44
N ILE A 179 -16.61 12.42 -22.34
CA ILE A 179 -16.82 11.14 -23.03
C ILE A 179 -17.85 11.35 -24.14
N GLN A 180 -17.44 12.11 -25.15
CA GLN A 180 -18.23 12.33 -26.36
C GLN A 180 -17.80 11.37 -27.48
N GLY A 181 -18.71 11.12 -28.42
CA GLY A 181 -18.40 10.36 -29.62
C GLY A 181 -17.23 10.98 -30.37
N GLY A 182 -16.25 10.17 -30.75
CA GLY A 182 -15.03 10.57 -31.44
C GLY A 182 -13.81 10.80 -30.53
N VAL A 183 -13.97 10.77 -29.20
CA VAL A 183 -12.84 10.95 -28.27
C VAL A 183 -11.99 9.68 -28.20
N SER A 184 -10.66 9.84 -28.30
CA SER A 184 -9.70 8.76 -28.06
C SER A 184 -9.67 8.38 -26.59
N CYS A 185 -9.77 7.09 -26.30
CA CYS A 185 -9.81 6.55 -24.95
C CYS A 185 -9.05 5.23 -24.86
N HIS A 186 -8.75 4.83 -23.62
CA HIS A 186 -8.30 3.49 -23.29
C HIS A 186 -9.44 2.74 -22.62
N VAL A 187 -9.77 1.57 -23.14
CA VAL A 187 -10.87 0.73 -22.64
C VAL A 187 -10.34 -0.61 -22.16
N ILE A 188 -10.84 -1.11 -21.04
CA ILE A 188 -10.57 -2.47 -20.61
C ILE A 188 -11.38 -3.40 -21.50
N ASP A 189 -10.69 -4.15 -22.36
CA ASP A 189 -11.34 -5.11 -23.25
C ASP A 189 -11.92 -6.28 -22.44
N PRO A 190 -13.23 -6.58 -22.53
CA PRO A 190 -13.85 -7.70 -21.84
C PRO A 190 -13.28 -9.08 -22.22
N GLN A 191 -12.62 -9.21 -23.37
CA GLN A 191 -12.02 -10.49 -23.75
C GLN A 191 -10.68 -10.72 -23.05
N THR A 192 -9.80 -9.74 -23.13
CA THR A 192 -8.42 -9.82 -22.60
C THR A 192 -8.24 -9.29 -21.19
N GLY A 193 -9.21 -8.54 -20.66
CA GLY A 193 -9.12 -7.86 -19.36
C GLY A 193 -8.02 -6.79 -19.28
N ARG A 194 -7.50 -6.35 -20.43
CA ARG A 194 -6.40 -5.36 -20.53
C ARG A 194 -6.88 -4.07 -21.18
N TYR A 195 -6.19 -2.99 -20.88
CA TYR A 195 -6.41 -1.72 -21.58
C TYR A 195 -5.99 -1.82 -23.05
N VAL A 196 -6.89 -1.40 -23.94
CA VAL A 196 -6.66 -1.24 -25.37
C VAL A 196 -7.08 0.15 -25.81
N GLU A 197 -6.36 0.71 -26.79
CA GLU A 197 -6.71 1.98 -27.40
C GLU A 197 -7.99 1.85 -28.24
N GLY A 198 -8.85 2.85 -28.16
CA GLY A 198 -10.09 2.91 -28.91
C GLY A 198 -10.63 4.33 -29.05
N VAL A 199 -11.75 4.43 -29.74
CA VAL A 199 -12.47 5.70 -29.94
C VAL A 199 -13.90 5.52 -29.47
N VAL A 200 -14.38 6.41 -28.61
CA VAL A 200 -15.77 6.40 -28.14
C VAL A 200 -16.70 6.56 -29.34
N ASP A 201 -17.64 5.63 -29.54
CA ASP A 201 -18.72 5.77 -30.53
C ASP A 201 -19.84 6.62 -29.94
N ARG A 202 -20.37 6.18 -28.80
CA ARG A 202 -21.45 6.86 -28.06
C ARG A 202 -21.56 6.37 -26.63
N LEU A 203 -22.08 7.24 -25.78
CA LEU A 203 -22.51 6.92 -24.42
C LEU A 203 -23.95 6.39 -24.43
N THR A 204 -24.25 5.39 -23.61
CA THR A 204 -25.64 4.94 -23.39
C THR A 204 -26.21 5.53 -22.10
N LEU A 205 -27.52 5.45 -21.94
CA LEU A 205 -28.23 5.88 -20.72
C LEU A 205 -27.98 4.97 -19.50
N GLN A 206 -27.24 3.87 -19.66
CA GLN A 206 -27.06 2.82 -18.65
C GLN A 206 -25.63 2.81 -18.08
N GLU A 207 -24.96 3.97 -18.03
CA GLU A 207 -23.55 4.10 -17.61
C GLU A 207 -22.61 3.15 -18.36
N THR A 208 -22.95 2.82 -19.60
CA THR A 208 -22.09 2.04 -20.50
C THR A 208 -21.68 2.87 -21.70
N VAL A 209 -20.50 2.56 -22.23
CA VAL A 209 -19.87 3.24 -23.36
C VAL A 209 -19.68 2.22 -24.47
N LEU A 210 -20.05 2.60 -25.70
CA LEU A 210 -19.69 1.84 -26.89
C LEU A 210 -18.37 2.41 -27.41
N VAL A 211 -17.35 1.58 -27.53
CA VAL A 211 -16.01 1.97 -27.98
C VAL A 211 -15.66 1.17 -29.24
N LYS A 212 -15.17 1.87 -30.26
CA LYS A 212 -14.58 1.27 -31.46
C LYS A 212 -13.13 0.93 -31.16
N VAL A 213 -12.82 -0.36 -31.13
CA VAL A 213 -11.49 -0.89 -30.88
C VAL A 213 -10.91 -1.42 -32.20
N PRO A 214 -9.68 -1.03 -32.59
CA PRO A 214 -9.00 -1.62 -33.74
C PRO A 214 -8.74 -3.10 -33.49
N THR A 215 -9.26 -3.97 -34.34
CA THR A 215 -8.97 -5.40 -34.27
C THR A 215 -7.77 -5.69 -35.16
N ALA A 216 -6.67 -6.16 -34.57
CA ALA A 216 -5.54 -6.63 -35.34
C ALA A 216 -5.99 -7.83 -36.20
N ALA A 217 -5.90 -7.71 -37.53
CA ALA A 217 -6.10 -8.84 -38.41
C ALA A 217 -5.05 -9.91 -38.08
N PRO A 218 -5.42 -11.21 -38.01
CA PRO A 218 -4.42 -12.26 -37.89
C PRO A 218 -3.45 -12.12 -39.06
N THR A 219 -2.16 -11.97 -38.75
CA THR A 219 -1.08 -11.85 -39.72
C THR A 219 -1.10 -13.06 -40.66
N SER A 220 -1.76 -12.89 -41.80
CA SER A 220 -1.56 -13.71 -42.98
C SER A 220 -0.90 -12.81 -44.02
N THR A 221 0.41 -12.98 -44.14
CA THR A 221 1.26 -12.23 -45.05
C THR A 221 0.91 -12.58 -46.50
N ALA A 222 0.12 -11.75 -47.18
CA ALA A 222 0.23 -11.50 -48.61
C ALA A 222 -0.60 -10.26 -49.01
N ALA A 223 0.11 -9.29 -49.58
CA ALA A 223 -0.31 -7.93 -49.82
C ALA A 223 -1.30 -7.77 -50.99
N SER A 224 -2.22 -6.81 -50.85
CA SER A 224 -2.74 -6.03 -51.96
C SER A 224 -3.06 -4.62 -51.49
N ALA A 225 -2.49 -3.64 -52.20
CA ALA A 225 -2.61 -2.22 -51.93
C ALA A 225 -4.05 -1.76 -52.19
N SER A 226 -4.77 -1.46 -51.12
CA SER A 226 -6.01 -0.67 -51.08
C SER A 226 -6.12 -0.07 -49.67
N PRO A 227 -6.78 1.09 -49.50
CA PRO A 227 -6.78 1.80 -48.21
C PRO A 227 -7.26 0.83 -47.13
N SER A 228 -6.36 0.49 -46.21
CA SER A 228 -6.60 -0.55 -45.22
C SER A 228 -7.78 -0.14 -44.36
N THR A 229 -8.94 -0.72 -44.65
CA THR A 229 -10.11 -0.64 -43.77
C THR A 229 -9.70 -1.36 -42.50
N THR A 230 -9.17 -0.62 -41.52
CA THR A 230 -8.84 -1.16 -40.21
C THR A 230 -10.12 -1.75 -39.65
N THR A 231 -10.20 -3.07 -39.52
CA THR A 231 -11.40 -3.73 -39.01
C THR A 231 -11.60 -3.29 -37.57
N THR A 232 -12.61 -2.46 -37.30
CA THR A 232 -12.95 -2.01 -35.95
C THR A 232 -14.09 -2.85 -35.41
N THR A 233 -13.94 -3.38 -34.21
CA THR A 233 -15.03 -4.01 -33.47
C THR A 233 -15.61 -3.01 -32.49
N ILE A 234 -16.94 -3.05 -32.31
CA ILE A 234 -17.62 -2.21 -31.32
C ILE A 234 -17.78 -3.05 -30.06
N VAL A 235 -17.23 -2.57 -28.96
CA VAL A 235 -17.28 -3.21 -27.66
C VAL A 235 -18.10 -2.34 -26.72
N THR A 236 -19.03 -2.96 -26.00
CA THR A 236 -19.83 -2.29 -24.95
C THR A 236 -19.18 -2.56 -23.60
N VAL A 237 -18.86 -1.49 -22.86
CA VAL A 237 -18.21 -1.58 -21.55
C VAL A 237 -18.86 -0.66 -20.52
N PRO A 238 -18.76 -0.94 -19.21
CA PRO A 238 -19.12 0.04 -18.19
C PRO A 238 -18.24 1.29 -18.23
N LEU A 239 -18.75 2.41 -17.71
CA LEU A 239 -18.01 3.67 -17.59
C LEU A 239 -16.70 3.54 -16.79
N SER A 240 -16.70 2.70 -15.75
CA SER A 240 -15.52 2.38 -14.93
C SER A 240 -14.36 1.74 -15.71
N HIS A 241 -14.62 1.21 -16.91
CA HIS A 241 -13.64 0.53 -17.74
C HIS A 241 -13.03 1.46 -18.79
N VAL A 242 -13.44 2.73 -18.83
CA VAL A 242 -12.98 3.71 -19.80
C VAL A 242 -12.10 4.76 -19.11
N ARG A 243 -10.95 5.05 -19.71
CA ARG A 243 -10.07 6.16 -19.33
C ARG A 243 -9.86 7.08 -20.52
N VAL A 244 -10.03 8.38 -20.29
CA VAL A 244 -9.78 9.44 -21.27
C VAL A 244 -8.54 10.22 -20.85
N GLY A 245 -7.74 10.70 -21.82
CA GLY A 245 -6.56 11.51 -21.57
C GLY A 245 -5.27 10.71 -21.46
N LYS A 246 -4.31 11.21 -20.66
CA LYS A 246 -2.99 10.59 -20.51
C LYS A 246 -3.14 9.22 -19.84
N PHE A 247 -2.63 8.19 -20.50
CA PHE A 247 -2.66 6.82 -20.02
C PHE A 247 -1.25 6.23 -20.00
N TYR A 248 -0.96 5.45 -18.98
CA TYR A 248 0.27 4.67 -18.87
C TYR A 248 -0.10 3.20 -18.96
N SER A 249 0.45 2.50 -19.94
CA SER A 249 0.20 1.08 -20.17
C SER A 249 0.71 0.18 -19.03
N GLN A 250 1.71 0.66 -18.29
CA GLN A 250 2.28 -0.01 -17.14
C GLN A 250 2.08 0.83 -15.89
N LEU A 251 1.80 0.13 -14.78
CA LEU A 251 1.83 0.75 -13.45
C LEU A 251 3.26 1.22 -13.15
N ARG A 252 3.37 2.35 -12.45
CA ARG A 252 4.67 2.97 -12.19
C ARG A 252 5.43 2.21 -11.13
N HIS A 253 4.74 1.71 -10.10
CA HIS A 253 5.33 0.74 -9.21
C HIS A 253 4.97 -0.69 -9.61
N ARG A 254 5.99 -1.54 -9.49
CA ARG A 254 5.80 -2.98 -9.60
C ARG A 254 4.97 -3.43 -8.39
N PRO A 255 3.97 -4.30 -8.58
CA PRO A 255 3.26 -4.92 -7.47
C PRO A 255 4.28 -5.67 -6.61
N LYS A 256 4.24 -5.44 -5.30
CA LYS A 256 5.20 -6.09 -4.41
C LYS A 256 4.67 -7.47 -4.05
N THR A 257 5.48 -8.49 -4.25
CA THR A 257 5.14 -9.83 -3.77
C THR A 257 5.04 -9.84 -2.24
N GLU A 258 4.31 -10.81 -1.67
CA GLU A 258 4.24 -10.99 -0.21
C GLU A 258 5.63 -11.12 0.41
N GLU A 259 6.50 -11.88 -0.26
CA GLU A 259 7.89 -12.10 0.14
C GLU A 259 8.71 -10.81 0.10
N GLU A 260 8.56 -9.99 -0.96
CA GLU A 260 9.23 -8.68 -1.04
C GLU A 260 8.73 -7.71 0.03
N ARG A 261 7.43 -7.75 0.39
CA ARG A 261 6.87 -6.94 1.48
C ARG A 261 7.39 -7.37 2.83
N ALA A 262 7.46 -8.68 3.10
CA ALA A 262 8.04 -9.22 4.31
C ALA A 262 9.55 -8.88 4.42
N ALA A 263 10.30 -9.04 3.34
CA ALA A 263 11.73 -8.70 3.30
C ALA A 263 11.99 -7.22 3.56
N ARG A 264 11.19 -6.32 2.96
CA ARG A 264 11.33 -4.87 3.22
C ARG A 264 11.01 -4.51 4.67
N ARG A 265 9.96 -5.11 5.27
CA ARG A 265 9.66 -4.91 6.69
C ARG A 265 10.82 -5.35 7.58
N ALA A 266 11.40 -6.52 7.30
CA ALA A 266 12.56 -7.02 8.03
C ALA A 266 13.80 -6.13 7.85
N GLU A 267 14.06 -5.65 6.64
CA GLU A 267 15.18 -4.74 6.37
C GLU A 267 15.01 -3.40 7.08
N GLN A 268 13.83 -2.80 7.01
CA GLN A 268 13.52 -1.55 7.70
C GLN A 268 13.63 -1.70 9.21
N ALA A 269 13.11 -2.78 9.78
CA ALA A 269 13.26 -3.10 11.19
C ALA A 269 14.74 -3.22 11.59
N ARG A 270 15.56 -3.89 10.76
CA ARG A 270 17.01 -3.98 11.00
C ARG A 270 17.69 -2.63 10.97
N LEU A 271 17.42 -1.80 9.95
CA LEU A 271 17.99 -0.46 9.83
C LEU A 271 17.54 0.47 10.97
N LYS A 272 16.32 0.28 11.48
CA LYS A 272 15.77 1.01 12.62
C LYS A 272 16.51 0.63 13.91
N ARG A 273 16.71 -0.67 14.15
CA ARG A 273 17.53 -1.19 15.26
C ARG A 273 18.96 -0.68 15.23
N GLU A 274 19.60 -0.69 14.06
CA GLU A 274 20.96 -0.17 13.90
C GLU A 274 21.04 1.33 14.25
N ARG A 275 20.07 2.13 13.78
CA ARG A 275 19.98 3.55 14.13
C ARG A 275 19.76 3.78 15.62
N ALA A 276 18.89 3.00 16.27
CA ALA A 276 18.67 3.09 17.71
C ALA A 276 19.94 2.76 18.50
N ALA A 277 20.67 1.71 18.10
CA ALA A 277 21.95 1.34 18.71
C ALA A 277 23.02 2.44 18.55
N GLN A 278 23.13 3.05 17.35
CA GLN A 278 24.05 4.17 17.13
C GLN A 278 23.70 5.39 17.98
N GLN A 279 22.42 5.73 18.10
CA GLN A 279 21.99 6.85 18.95
C GLN A 279 22.29 6.61 20.42
N ARG A 280 22.11 5.37 20.91
CA ARG A 280 22.50 5.00 22.28
C ARG A 280 23.99 5.12 22.51
N GLN A 281 24.82 4.64 21.58
CA GLN A 281 26.27 4.80 21.67
C GLN A 281 26.69 6.28 21.71
N LEU A 282 26.05 7.14 20.93
CA LEU A 282 26.29 8.58 20.99
C LEU A 282 25.85 9.18 22.33
N ALA A 283 24.71 8.73 22.88
CA ALA A 283 24.22 9.17 24.18
C ALA A 283 25.14 8.74 25.32
N THR A 284 25.60 7.49 25.35
CA THR A 284 26.55 7.00 26.37
C THR A 284 27.90 7.71 26.26
N ASN A 285 28.41 7.94 25.04
CA ASN A 285 29.62 8.73 24.82
C ASN A 285 29.46 10.19 25.31
N LYS A 286 28.27 10.79 25.13
CA LYS A 286 27.97 12.12 25.63
C LYS A 286 27.94 12.15 27.16
N VAL A 287 27.28 11.19 27.80
CA VAL A 287 27.24 11.07 29.27
C VAL A 287 28.64 10.87 29.85
N ALA A 288 29.47 10.02 29.22
CA ALA A 288 30.85 9.80 29.64
C ALA A 288 31.66 11.11 29.55
N LYS A 289 31.53 11.84 28.44
CA LYS A 289 32.19 13.14 28.27
C LYS A 289 31.70 14.17 29.29
N ASP A 290 30.39 14.26 29.51
CA ASP A 290 29.81 15.18 30.48
C ASP A 290 30.31 14.83 31.90
N ALA A 291 30.43 13.53 32.24
CA ALA A 291 31.01 13.08 33.50
C ALA A 291 32.49 13.45 33.65
N ASP A 292 33.30 13.28 32.59
CA ASP A 292 34.70 13.69 32.57
C ASP A 292 34.85 15.22 32.74
N ASP A 293 33.99 16.00 32.09
CA ASP A 293 33.96 17.46 32.20
C ASP A 293 33.58 17.91 33.63
N TRP A 294 32.60 17.24 34.26
CA TRP A 294 32.26 17.47 35.67
C TRP A 294 33.42 17.12 36.61
N GLN A 295 34.10 15.99 36.39
CA GLN A 295 35.27 15.61 37.18
C GLN A 295 36.41 16.63 37.06
N ALA A 296 36.67 17.13 35.84
CA ALA A 296 37.68 18.16 35.61
C ALA A 296 37.34 19.49 36.33
N LEU A 297 36.07 19.89 36.28
CA LEU A 297 35.58 21.12 36.92
C LEU A 297 35.62 21.01 38.46
N ILE A 298 35.26 19.86 39.03
CA ILE A 298 35.38 19.59 40.47
C ILE A 298 36.86 19.57 40.90
N GLY A 299 37.75 18.98 40.08
CA GLY A 299 39.19 18.96 40.33
C GLY A 299 39.83 20.35 40.35
N ASP A 300 39.35 21.26 39.49
CA ASP A 300 39.77 22.67 39.45
C ASP A 300 39.22 23.45 40.66
N MET A 301 37.94 23.24 41.02
CA MET A 301 37.28 23.96 42.12
C MET A 301 37.75 23.52 43.52
N MET A 302 38.05 22.22 43.72
CA MET A 302 38.63 21.72 44.97
C MET A 302 40.13 21.96 45.10
N GLY A 303 40.75 22.62 44.11
CA GLY A 303 42.18 22.91 44.14
C GLY A 303 43.06 21.65 44.18
N ILE A 304 42.54 20.49 43.79
CA ILE A 304 43.32 19.24 43.71
C ILE A 304 44.43 19.38 42.65
N ASN A 305 44.23 20.26 41.65
CA ASN A 305 45.28 20.67 40.72
C ASN A 305 45.97 22.00 41.09
N SER A 306 45.57 22.67 42.17
CA SER A 306 46.24 23.87 42.72
C SER A 306 47.00 23.51 44.00
N GLY A 307 48.03 22.68 43.83
CA GLY A 307 48.83 22.15 44.93
C GLY A 307 50.31 21.87 44.63
N GLY A 308 50.95 22.61 43.72
CA GLY A 308 52.40 22.87 43.79
C GLY A 308 53.35 22.01 42.95
N GLY A 309 54.04 22.67 41.99
CA GLY A 309 55.43 22.33 41.68
C GLY A 309 55.83 22.23 40.19
N GLY A 310 56.25 23.36 39.62
CA GLY A 310 57.40 23.34 38.70
C GLY A 310 57.11 23.38 37.20
N LYS A 311 56.99 24.61 36.67
CA LYS A 311 57.36 24.91 35.28
C LYS A 311 58.79 24.41 35.02
N LYS A 312 58.97 23.42 34.13
CA LYS A 312 60.21 23.24 33.37
C LYS A 312 59.90 23.18 31.89
N HIS A 313 59.98 24.34 31.25
CA HIS A 313 60.27 24.45 29.83
C HIS A 313 61.60 23.73 29.55
N LYS A 314 61.55 22.55 28.93
CA LYS A 314 62.71 21.94 28.29
C LYS A 314 62.58 22.14 26.78
N ARG A 315 63.05 23.29 26.31
CA ARG A 315 63.47 23.48 24.91
C ARG A 315 64.43 22.35 24.55
N ARG A 316 64.03 21.41 23.70
CA ARG A 316 64.98 20.57 22.97
C ARG A 316 65.53 21.42 21.83
N ARG A 317 66.74 21.92 22.04
CA ARG A 317 67.61 22.49 21.02
C ARG A 317 68.07 21.32 20.16
N ILE A 318 67.68 21.34 18.89
CA ILE A 318 68.28 20.51 17.84
C ILE A 318 69.64 21.14 17.54
N GLN A 319 70.69 20.32 17.63
CA GLN A 319 72.00 20.56 17.04
C GLN A 319 72.40 19.26 16.34
#